data_AF-A0A1C7GSK3-F1
#
_entry.id   AF-A0A1C7GSK3-F1
#
_cell.length_a   1.000
_cell.length_b   1.000
_cell.length_c   1.000
_cell.angle_alpha   90.00
_cell.angle_beta   90.00
_cell.angle_gamma   90.00
#
_symmetry.space_group_name_H-M   'P 1'
#
loop_
_entity.id
_entity.type
_entity.pdbx_description
1 polymer ?
#
loop_
_entity_poly.entity_id
_entity_poly.type
_entity_poly.pdbx_seq_one_letter_code
_entity_poly.pdbx_strand_id
1 'polypeptide(L)'
;MGLFACNACRYFFEADALPDTCPNCHLDSVLGSTDSGRRVSFPAVRAATEAEVKAYEEVGKAAQEERDFLEWLDSLSSYDLSNDEYHVALMLLHSFRTTPDLYTKHFTNDLLPAKKGGIEGWNAQAMARILYIDVKKSFTSKINQERQNAGTNDIVKVAAQTPPDSAANVLRRFRQNEITKIFRDPQNLGDIRRVDLEKVVLEPSDGYLRFLTEWYNSMA
;
A
#
# COMPACT_ATOMS: atom_id res chain seq x y z
N MET A 1 11.15 7.30 -28.03
CA MET A 1 9.98 6.86 -27.24
C MET A 1 9.06 8.03 -26.88
N GLY A 2 7.82 7.99 -27.35
CA GLY A 2 6.74 8.92 -27.00
C GLY A 2 5.47 8.16 -26.64
N LEU A 3 4.59 8.78 -25.83
CA LEU A 3 3.31 8.20 -25.42
C LEU A 3 2.22 8.53 -26.44
N PHE A 4 1.51 7.52 -26.90
CA PHE A 4 0.43 7.62 -27.86
C PHE A 4 -0.88 7.13 -27.25
N ALA A 5 -1.99 7.70 -27.71
CA ALA A 5 -3.33 7.37 -27.27
C ALA A 5 -4.18 6.96 -28.48
N CYS A 6 -5.00 5.91 -28.31
CA CYS A 6 -5.98 5.52 -29.31
C CYS A 6 -7.33 6.22 -29.07
N ASN A 7 -7.79 7.00 -30.04
CA ASN A 7 -9.10 7.66 -29.99
C ASN A 7 -10.28 6.66 -29.99
N ALA A 8 -10.10 5.48 -30.60
CA ALA A 8 -11.13 4.45 -30.67
C ALA A 8 -11.32 3.66 -29.35
N CYS A 9 -10.25 3.07 -28.80
CA CYS A 9 -10.32 2.22 -27.61
C CYS A 9 -9.76 2.85 -26.33
N ARG A 10 -9.32 4.12 -26.39
CA ARG A 10 -8.70 4.87 -25.27
C ARG A 10 -7.47 4.20 -24.66
N TYR A 11 -6.84 3.29 -25.39
CA TYR A 11 -5.61 2.62 -24.98
C TYR A 11 -4.39 3.54 -25.12
N PHE A 12 -3.53 3.54 -24.10
CA PHE A 12 -2.26 4.25 -24.06
C PHE A 12 -1.10 3.28 -24.24
N PHE A 13 -0.09 3.68 -25.02
CA PHE A 13 1.10 2.86 -25.24
C PHE A 13 2.29 3.72 -25.64
N GLU A 14 3.49 3.20 -25.35
CA GLU A 14 4.76 3.83 -25.72
C GLU A 14 5.27 3.25 -27.04
N ALA A 15 5.77 4.11 -27.92
CA ALA A 15 6.43 3.69 -29.16
C ALA A 15 7.52 4.69 -29.58
N ASP A 16 8.46 4.27 -30.41
CA ASP A 16 9.50 5.17 -30.91
C ASP A 16 9.03 6.11 -32.02
N ALA A 17 8.01 5.69 -32.77
CA ALA A 17 7.33 6.50 -33.77
C ALA A 17 5.82 6.24 -33.68
N LEU A 18 5.02 7.18 -34.20
CA LEU A 18 3.57 7.05 -34.27
C LEU A 18 3.22 5.88 -35.21
N PRO A 19 2.59 4.79 -34.73
CA PRO A 19 2.20 3.68 -35.59
C PRO A 19 0.94 3.99 -36.39
N ASP A 20 0.83 3.39 -37.57
CA ASP A 20 -0.32 3.56 -38.48
C ASP A 20 -1.61 2.94 -37.93
N THR A 21 -1.51 1.94 -37.05
CA THR A 21 -2.64 1.23 -36.44
C THR A 21 -2.47 1.12 -34.93
N CYS A 22 -3.58 1.16 -34.18
CA CYS A 22 -3.55 0.90 -32.75
C CYS A 22 -3.12 -0.55 -32.46
N PRO A 23 -2.13 -0.80 -31.60
CA PRO A 23 -1.67 -2.16 -31.28
C PRO A 23 -2.70 -3.01 -30.52
N ASN A 24 -3.69 -2.39 -29.88
CA ASN A 24 -4.71 -3.08 -29.09
C ASN A 24 -6.00 -3.37 -29.88
N CYS A 25 -6.54 -2.39 -30.61
CA CYS A 25 -7.79 -2.57 -31.37
C CYS A 25 -7.60 -2.68 -32.89
N HIS A 26 -6.35 -2.57 -33.38
CA HIS A 26 -5.97 -2.69 -34.79
C HIS A 26 -6.67 -1.73 -35.76
N LEU A 27 -7.32 -0.68 -35.24
CA LEU A 27 -7.92 0.38 -36.05
C LEU A 27 -6.85 1.40 -36.47
N ASP A 28 -6.93 1.85 -37.72
CA ASP A 28 -6.11 2.91 -38.32
C ASP A 28 -6.76 4.29 -38.19
N SER A 29 -8.10 4.35 -38.17
CA SER A 29 -8.89 5.57 -38.20
C SER A 29 -10.19 5.47 -37.40
N VAL A 30 -10.75 6.64 -37.04
CA VAL A 30 -12.05 6.78 -36.36
C VAL A 30 -12.86 7.86 -37.05
N LEU A 31 -14.16 7.61 -37.20
CA LEU A 31 -15.10 8.59 -37.74
C LEU A 31 -15.57 9.54 -36.64
N GLY A 32 -15.32 10.83 -36.80
CA GLY A 32 -15.90 11.90 -35.99
C GLY A 32 -16.85 12.78 -36.80
N SER A 33 -17.59 13.65 -36.11
CA SER A 33 -18.37 14.71 -36.74
C SER A 33 -17.88 16.07 -36.23
N THR A 34 -17.78 17.05 -37.12
CA THR A 34 -17.56 18.44 -36.75
C THR A 34 -18.82 19.07 -36.18
N ASP A 35 -18.72 20.24 -35.55
CA ASP A 35 -19.86 20.99 -35.01
C ASP A 35 -20.90 21.38 -36.08
N SER A 36 -20.48 21.41 -37.35
CA SER A 36 -21.35 21.59 -38.52
C SER A 36 -22.04 20.31 -39.01
N GLY A 37 -21.88 19.19 -38.31
CA GLY A 37 -22.48 17.88 -38.64
C GLY A 37 -21.77 17.12 -39.76
N ARG A 38 -20.64 17.62 -40.29
CA ARG A 38 -19.87 16.95 -41.33
C ARG A 38 -19.06 15.79 -40.73
N ARG A 39 -19.21 14.60 -41.29
CA ARG A 39 -18.41 13.43 -40.91
C ARG A 39 -17.00 13.54 -41.49
N VAL A 40 -15.99 13.31 -40.64
CA VAL A 40 -14.57 13.39 -40.99
C VAL A 40 -13.86 12.18 -40.36
N SER A 41 -12.92 11.60 -41.10
CA SER A 41 -12.06 10.52 -40.59
C SER A 41 -10.81 11.12 -39.96
N PHE A 42 -10.48 10.68 -38.75
CA PHE A 42 -9.26 11.07 -38.03
C PHE A 42 -8.42 9.82 -37.74
N PRO A 43 -7.09 9.94 -37.64
CA PRO A 43 -6.25 8.83 -37.21
C PRO A 43 -6.71 8.24 -35.88
N ALA A 44 -6.72 6.91 -35.79
CA ALA A 44 -7.06 6.20 -34.56
C ALA A 44 -6.00 6.44 -33.49
N VAL A 45 -4.74 6.57 -33.89
CA VAL A 45 -3.62 6.84 -32.98
C VAL A 45 -3.19 8.30 -33.11
N ARG A 46 -2.91 8.94 -31.98
CA ARG A 46 -2.31 10.27 -31.91
C ARG A 46 -1.32 10.34 -30.75
N ALA A 47 -0.47 11.36 -30.75
CA ALA A 47 0.28 11.71 -29.55
C ALA A 47 -0.70 11.99 -28.39
N ALA A 48 -0.37 11.48 -27.20
CA ALA A 48 -1.12 11.80 -25.98
C ALA A 48 -0.97 13.30 -25.68
N THR A 49 -2.04 13.93 -25.20
CA THR A 49 -1.96 15.32 -24.72
C THR A 49 -1.19 15.36 -23.39
N GLU A 50 -0.62 16.51 -23.03
CA GLU A 50 0.12 16.66 -21.76
C GLU A 50 -0.72 16.23 -20.53
N ALA A 51 -2.02 16.53 -20.52
CA ALA A 51 -2.93 16.12 -19.45
C ALA A 51 -3.12 14.59 -19.40
N GLU A 52 -3.19 13.93 -20.56
CA GLU A 52 -3.30 12.47 -20.64
C GLU A 52 -1.99 11.77 -20.29
N VAL A 53 -0.85 12.33 -20.69
CA VAL A 53 0.48 11.85 -20.28
C VAL A 53 0.60 11.93 -18.77
N LYS A 54 0.25 13.07 -18.17
CA LYS A 54 0.27 13.25 -16.72
C LYS A 54 -0.64 12.25 -16.01
N ALA A 55 -1.87 12.05 -16.48
CA ALA A 55 -2.79 11.08 -15.91
C ALA A 55 -2.29 9.63 -16.06
N TYR A 56 -1.67 9.28 -17.19
CA TYR A 56 -1.08 7.97 -17.43
C TYR A 56 0.11 7.72 -16.50
N GLU A 57 0.99 8.70 -16.34
CA GLU A 57 2.11 8.66 -15.40
C GLU A 57 1.63 8.55 -13.94
N GLU A 58 0.58 9.29 -13.57
CA GLU A 58 -0.02 9.22 -12.23
C GLU A 58 -0.61 7.83 -11.95
N VAL A 59 -1.29 7.22 -12.92
CA VAL A 59 -1.79 5.84 -12.82
C VAL A 59 -0.63 4.85 -12.74
N GLY A 60 0.41 5.03 -13.55
CA GLY A 60 1.61 4.19 -13.53
C GLY A 60 2.36 4.25 -12.19
N LYS A 61 2.49 5.46 -11.62
CA LYS A 61 3.08 5.67 -10.28
C LYS A 61 2.21 5.04 -9.19
N ALA A 62 0.90 5.26 -9.22
CA ALA A 62 -0.01 4.67 -8.24
C ALA A 62 0.02 3.13 -8.28
N ALA A 63 0.07 2.54 -9.48
CA ALA A 63 0.20 1.09 -9.66
C ALA A 63 1.58 0.56 -9.21
N GLN A 64 2.65 1.33 -9.41
CA GLN A 64 3.97 0.97 -8.89
C GLN A 64 4.01 1.03 -7.36
N GLU A 65 3.52 2.11 -6.76
CA GLU A 65 3.43 2.27 -5.30
C GLU A 65 2.59 1.15 -4.66
N GLU A 66 1.49 0.74 -5.30
CA GLU A 66 0.67 -0.38 -4.83
C GLU A 66 1.46 -1.70 -4.89
N ARG A 67 2.20 -1.96 -5.97
CA ARG A 67 3.07 -3.15 -6.07
C ARG A 67 4.14 -3.15 -4.98
N ASP A 68 4.88 -2.05 -4.84
CA ASP A 68 5.95 -1.93 -3.84
C ASP A 68 5.41 -2.15 -2.42
N PHE A 69 4.22 -1.61 -2.12
CA PHE A 69 3.56 -1.82 -0.84
C PHE A 69 3.18 -3.28 -0.59
N LEU A 70 2.57 -3.96 -1.57
CA LEU A 70 2.18 -5.37 -1.44
C LEU A 70 3.41 -6.27 -1.31
N GLU A 71 4.49 -5.99 -2.05
CA GLU A 71 5.77 -6.68 -1.94
C GLU A 71 6.37 -6.53 -0.53
N TRP A 72 6.34 -5.32 0.04
CA TRP A 72 6.77 -5.09 1.43
C TRP A 72 5.95 -5.90 2.43
N LEU A 73 4.62 -5.92 2.27
CA LEU A 73 3.75 -6.72 3.14
C LEU A 73 4.03 -8.24 3.02
N ASP A 74 4.34 -8.73 1.82
CA ASP A 74 4.68 -10.14 1.59
C ASP A 74 6.05 -10.48 2.20
N SER A 75 7.00 -9.54 2.13
CA SER A 75 8.36 -9.70 2.66
C SER A 75 8.41 -9.90 4.17
N LEU A 76 7.40 -9.45 4.93
CA LEU A 76 7.36 -9.59 6.40
C LEU A 76 7.50 -11.04 6.87
N SER A 77 7.02 -12.01 6.07
CA SER A 77 7.14 -13.43 6.37
C SER A 77 8.58 -13.98 6.36
N SER A 78 9.52 -13.24 5.76
CA SER A 78 10.94 -13.58 5.72
C SER A 78 11.72 -13.15 6.96
N TYR A 79 11.09 -12.36 7.85
CA TYR A 79 11.68 -11.90 9.10
C TYR A 79 11.21 -12.79 10.26
N ASP A 80 12.12 -13.05 11.20
CA ASP A 80 11.79 -13.72 12.45
C ASP A 80 11.19 -12.69 13.42
N LEU A 81 9.87 -12.48 13.30
CA LEU A 81 9.10 -11.51 14.09
C LEU A 81 8.19 -12.23 15.07
N SER A 82 8.13 -11.75 16.31
CA SER A 82 7.04 -12.12 17.22
C SER A 82 5.69 -11.63 16.69
N ASN A 83 4.60 -12.20 17.23
CA ASN A 83 3.25 -11.78 16.85
C ASN A 83 3.05 -10.27 17.04
N ASP A 84 3.51 -9.69 18.16
CA ASP A 84 3.33 -8.26 18.44
C ASP A 84 4.10 -7.39 17.44
N GLU A 85 5.37 -7.73 17.15
CA GLU A 85 6.20 -7.03 16.18
C GLU A 85 5.62 -7.11 14.77
N TYR A 86 5.12 -8.29 14.37
CA TYR A 86 4.47 -8.47 13.07
C TYR A 86 3.24 -7.57 12.93
N HIS A 87 2.41 -7.46 13.98
CA HIS A 87 1.29 -6.52 13.97
C HIS A 87 1.75 -5.07 13.86
N VAL A 88 2.75 -4.67 14.62
CA VAL A 88 3.26 -3.29 14.58
C VAL A 88 3.82 -2.98 13.18
N ALA A 89 4.57 -3.90 12.56
CA ALA A 89 5.07 -3.76 11.20
C ALA A 89 3.94 -3.56 10.17
N LEU A 90 2.88 -4.38 10.24
CA LEU A 90 1.71 -4.23 9.37
C LEU A 90 1.04 -2.86 9.54
N MET A 91 0.83 -2.43 10.78
CA MET A 91 0.18 -1.14 11.05
C MET A 91 1.05 0.03 10.57
N LEU A 92 2.38 -0.04 10.74
CA LEU A 92 3.33 0.96 10.24
C LEU A 92 3.30 1.06 8.72
N LEU A 93 3.40 -0.07 8.02
CA LEU A 93 3.35 -0.11 6.55
C LEU A 93 2.05 0.52 6.03
N HIS A 94 0.91 0.12 6.58
CA HIS A 94 -0.38 0.69 6.17
C HIS A 94 -0.47 2.17 6.50
N SER A 95 -0.04 2.60 7.70
CA SER A 95 -0.09 4.01 8.08
C SER A 95 0.74 4.88 7.15
N PHE A 96 1.94 4.41 6.78
CA PHE A 96 2.82 5.12 5.86
C PHE A 96 2.21 5.22 4.45
N ARG A 97 1.53 4.15 3.99
CA ARG A 97 0.79 4.16 2.72
C ARG A 97 -0.36 5.18 2.72
N THR A 98 -1.16 5.23 3.79
CA THR A 98 -2.34 6.11 3.84
C THR A 98 -2.01 7.56 4.14
N THR A 99 -0.95 7.80 4.90
CA THR A 99 -0.51 9.12 5.30
C THR A 99 1.03 9.10 5.34
N PRO A 100 1.72 9.28 4.20
CA PRO A 100 3.16 9.40 4.17
C PRO A 100 3.56 10.75 4.78
N ASP A 101 3.48 10.81 6.10
CA ASP A 101 3.82 12.00 6.87
C ASP A 101 5.33 12.00 7.13
N LEU A 102 5.96 13.17 6.96
CA LEU A 102 7.31 13.43 7.44
C LEU A 102 7.46 13.02 8.90
N TYR A 103 6.37 13.11 9.69
CA TYR A 103 6.24 12.55 11.02
C TYR A 103 6.61 11.06 11.09
N THR A 104 5.94 10.18 10.33
CA THR A 104 6.19 8.72 10.38
C THR A 104 7.59 8.36 9.90
N LYS A 105 8.11 9.03 8.87
CA LYS A 105 9.49 8.83 8.39
C LYS A 105 10.52 9.27 9.44
N HIS A 106 10.33 10.44 10.04
CA HIS A 106 11.22 10.97 11.08
C HIS A 106 11.25 10.07 12.30
N PHE A 107 10.08 9.63 12.80
CA PHE A 107 10.03 8.76 13.97
C PHE A 107 10.50 7.34 13.68
N THR A 108 10.34 6.83 12.46
CA THR A 108 10.93 5.55 12.09
C THR A 108 12.45 5.62 12.10
N ASN A 109 13.07 6.73 11.70
CA ASN A 109 14.51 6.92 11.87
C ASN A 109 14.94 6.89 13.35
N ASP A 110 14.13 7.47 14.25
CA ASP A 110 14.36 7.42 15.69
C ASP A 110 14.16 6.02 16.29
N LEU A 111 13.52 5.09 15.55
CA LEU A 111 13.38 3.67 15.89
C LEU A 111 14.56 2.79 15.44
N LEU A 112 15.45 3.30 14.59
CA LEU A 112 16.61 2.59 14.06
C LEU A 112 17.92 2.71 14.85
N PRO A 113 17.99 3.17 16.12
CA PRO A 113 19.28 3.40 16.74
C PRO A 113 19.86 2.04 17.11
N ALA A 114 20.63 1.48 16.19
CA ALA A 114 21.56 0.40 16.44
C ALA A 114 22.39 0.80 17.67
N LYS A 115 21.99 0.30 18.86
CA LYS A 115 22.63 0.46 20.17
C LYS A 115 23.10 1.88 20.52
N LYS A 116 22.29 2.65 21.25
CA LYS A 116 22.82 3.77 22.06
C LYS A 116 22.34 3.71 23.51
N GLY A 117 23.29 3.60 24.42
CA GLY A 117 23.07 3.66 25.87
C GLY A 117 22.84 5.09 26.37
N GLY A 118 21.97 5.25 27.38
CA GLY A 118 21.70 6.51 28.05
C GLY A 118 20.36 7.16 27.69
N ILE A 119 20.28 8.49 27.87
CA ILE A 119 19.07 9.34 27.75
C ILE A 119 18.48 9.34 26.32
N GLU A 120 19.30 9.17 25.28
CA GLU A 120 18.85 9.10 23.87
C GLU A 120 17.92 7.91 23.63
N GLY A 121 18.17 6.77 24.28
CA GLY A 121 17.32 5.57 24.16
C GLY A 121 15.93 5.76 24.77
N TRP A 122 15.81 6.53 25.86
CA TRP A 122 14.52 6.78 26.51
C TRP A 122 13.61 7.69 25.67
N ASN A 123 14.19 8.72 25.04
CA ASN A 123 13.45 9.59 24.14
C ASN A 123 12.99 8.83 22.88
N ALA A 124 13.86 8.01 22.30
CA ALA A 124 13.51 7.13 21.18
C ALA A 124 12.38 6.17 21.55
N GLN A 125 12.44 5.53 22.72
CA GLN A 125 11.37 4.65 23.22
C GLN A 125 10.05 5.40 23.46
N ALA A 126 10.10 6.62 24.00
CA ALA A 126 8.91 7.43 24.19
C ALA A 126 8.25 7.80 22.84
N MET A 127 9.06 8.18 21.84
CA MET A 127 8.58 8.47 20.49
C MET A 127 8.04 7.24 19.78
N ALA A 128 8.72 6.11 19.90
CA ALA A 128 8.26 4.81 19.43
C ALA A 128 6.86 4.48 19.95
N ARG A 129 6.68 4.65 21.26
CA ARG A 129 5.41 4.38 21.94
C ARG A 129 4.31 5.28 21.40
N ILE A 130 4.58 6.58 21.23
CA ILE A 130 3.60 7.53 20.68
C ILE A 130 3.21 7.13 19.26
N LEU A 131 4.20 6.89 18.38
CA LEU A 131 3.96 6.47 17.00
C LEU A 131 3.11 5.20 16.94
N TYR A 132 3.48 4.16 17.69
CA TYR A 132 2.75 2.90 17.68
C TYR A 132 1.33 3.04 18.22
N ILE A 133 1.10 3.89 19.23
CA ILE A 133 -0.25 4.20 19.73
C ILE A 133 -1.09 4.86 18.64
N ASP A 134 -0.55 5.84 17.93
CA ASP A 134 -1.29 6.62 16.94
C ASP A 134 -1.58 5.78 15.69
N VAL A 135 -0.59 5.02 15.22
CA VAL A 135 -0.73 4.05 14.14
C VAL A 135 -1.77 2.98 14.49
N LYS A 136 -1.74 2.43 15.70
CA LYS A 136 -2.74 1.46 16.19
C LYS A 136 -4.16 2.06 16.22
N LYS A 137 -4.33 3.29 16.69
CA LYS A 137 -5.62 3.99 16.69
C LYS A 137 -6.14 4.21 15.28
N SER A 138 -5.30 4.74 14.38
CA SER A 138 -5.65 5.03 12.99
C SER A 138 -6.08 3.75 12.25
N PHE A 139 -5.27 2.70 12.37
CA PHE A 139 -5.52 1.41 11.74
C PHE A 139 -6.82 0.76 12.28
N THR A 140 -7.02 0.78 13.61
CA THR A 140 -8.26 0.30 14.23
C THR A 140 -9.49 1.08 13.74
N SER A 141 -9.38 2.40 13.59
CA SER A 141 -10.46 3.25 13.08
C SER A 141 -10.82 2.87 11.64
N LYS A 142 -9.83 2.66 10.77
CA LYS A 142 -10.03 2.23 9.37
C LYS A 142 -10.69 0.86 9.25
N ILE A 143 -10.26 -0.12 10.04
CA ILE A 143 -10.93 -1.43 10.08
C ILE A 143 -12.39 -1.29 10.49
N ASN A 144 -12.69 -0.47 11.50
CA ASN A 144 -14.08 -0.27 11.93
C ASN A 144 -14.93 0.42 10.85
N GLN A 145 -14.36 1.38 10.13
CA GLN A 145 -15.02 2.02 9.00
C GLN A 145 -15.29 1.02 7.87
N GLU A 146 -14.32 0.18 7.51
CA GLU A 146 -14.49 -0.84 6.48
C GLU A 146 -15.53 -1.90 6.88
N ARG A 147 -15.57 -2.31 8.16
CA ARG A 147 -16.62 -3.18 8.71
C ARG A 147 -18.01 -2.58 8.59
N GLN A 148 -18.15 -1.29 8.92
CA GLN A 148 -19.43 -0.57 8.79
C GLN A 148 -19.87 -0.52 7.33
N ASN A 149 -18.96 -0.20 6.41
CA ASN A 149 -19.25 -0.14 4.98
C ASN A 149 -19.64 -1.50 4.40
N ALA A 150 -18.99 -2.59 4.83
CA ALA A 150 -19.29 -3.95 4.39
C ALA A 150 -20.49 -4.60 5.11
N GLY A 151 -21.03 -3.96 6.17
CA GLY A 151 -22.15 -4.48 6.97
C GLY A 151 -21.82 -5.77 7.72
N THR A 152 -20.55 -6.07 7.99
CA THR A 152 -20.12 -7.30 8.66
C THR A 152 -18.86 -7.10 9.51
N ASN A 153 -18.78 -7.84 10.61
CA ASN A 153 -17.60 -7.84 11.48
C ASN A 153 -16.55 -8.90 11.06
N ASP A 154 -16.91 -9.81 10.15
CA ASP A 154 -16.02 -10.85 9.64
C ASP A 154 -14.97 -10.25 8.71
N ILE A 155 -13.73 -10.18 9.18
CA ILE A 155 -12.63 -9.52 8.46
C ILE A 155 -12.35 -10.15 7.10
N VAL A 156 -12.64 -11.44 6.88
CA VAL A 156 -12.45 -12.08 5.57
C VAL A 156 -13.46 -11.55 4.57
N LYS A 157 -14.71 -11.39 5.02
CA LYS A 157 -15.78 -10.85 4.19
C LYS A 157 -15.56 -9.36 3.90
N VAL A 158 -15.08 -8.60 4.89
CA VAL A 158 -14.68 -7.20 4.69
C VAL A 158 -13.52 -7.10 3.68
N ALA A 159 -12.48 -7.90 3.84
CA ALA A 159 -11.32 -7.94 2.94
C ALA A 159 -11.71 -8.31 1.49
N ALA A 160 -12.66 -9.22 1.31
CA ALA A 160 -13.17 -9.60 -0.02
C ALA A 160 -13.93 -8.49 -0.74
N GLN A 161 -14.34 -7.44 -0.03
CA GLN A 161 -15.11 -6.30 -0.56
C GLN A 161 -14.31 -4.99 -0.56
N THR A 162 -13.03 -5.03 -0.17
CA THR A 162 -12.17 -3.85 -0.07
C THR A 162 -10.93 -4.00 -0.95
N PRO A 163 -10.29 -2.89 -1.35
CA PRO A 163 -9.06 -2.92 -2.14
C PRO A 163 -7.94 -3.76 -1.50
N PRO A 164 -7.00 -4.33 -2.27
CA PRO A 164 -5.92 -5.17 -1.75
C PRO A 164 -5.02 -4.49 -0.72
N ASP A 165 -4.94 -3.17 -0.74
CA ASP A 165 -4.16 -2.35 0.19
C ASP A 165 -4.96 -1.85 1.41
N SER A 166 -6.23 -2.23 1.52
CA SER A 166 -7.12 -1.84 2.63
C SER A 166 -6.65 -2.34 3.99
N ALA A 167 -7.10 -1.70 5.07
CA ALA A 167 -6.74 -2.11 6.43
C ALA A 167 -7.22 -3.53 6.74
N ALA A 168 -8.38 -3.94 6.20
CA ALA A 168 -8.88 -5.30 6.32
C ALA A 168 -8.04 -6.31 5.52
N ASN A 169 -7.55 -5.97 4.32
CA ASN A 169 -6.66 -6.86 3.57
C ASN A 169 -5.29 -6.98 4.23
N VAL A 170 -4.74 -5.88 4.75
CA VAL A 170 -3.52 -5.89 5.56
C VAL A 170 -3.72 -6.74 6.81
N LEU A 171 -4.82 -6.55 7.55
CA LEU A 171 -5.12 -7.35 8.73
C LEU A 171 -5.39 -8.83 8.38
N ARG A 172 -5.96 -9.12 7.21
CA ARG A 172 -6.17 -10.51 6.76
C ARG A 172 -4.84 -11.26 6.58
N ARG A 173 -3.74 -10.55 6.23
CA ARG A 173 -2.39 -11.13 6.15
C ARG A 173 -1.89 -11.61 7.51
N PHE A 174 -2.43 -11.10 8.62
CA PHE A 174 -2.22 -11.63 9.97
C PHE A 174 -2.96 -12.96 10.19
N ARG A 175 -2.66 -14.00 9.42
CA ARG A 175 -3.17 -15.35 9.66
C ARG A 175 -2.06 -16.37 9.55
N GLN A 176 -1.27 -16.51 10.62
CA GLN A 176 -0.56 -17.76 10.87
C GLN A 176 -1.56 -18.77 11.46
N ASN A 177 -1.87 -19.83 10.69
CA ASN A 177 -2.41 -21.08 11.22
C ASN A 177 -1.28 -21.74 12.05
N GLU A 178 -1.48 -22.29 13.25
CA GLU A 178 -1.90 -23.69 13.46
C GLU A 178 -2.81 -23.93 14.69
N ILE A 179 -2.95 -22.96 15.60
CA ILE A 179 -3.74 -23.12 16.85
C ILE A 179 -5.27 -23.10 16.59
N THR A 180 -5.70 -22.45 15.52
CA THR A 180 -7.11 -22.41 15.03
C THR A 180 -7.62 -23.73 14.47
N LYS A 181 -6.77 -24.75 14.25
CA LYS A 181 -7.24 -26.11 13.92
C LYS A 181 -7.68 -26.89 15.18
N ILE A 182 -7.18 -26.51 16.35
CA ILE A 182 -7.42 -27.24 17.62
C ILE A 182 -8.57 -26.60 18.40
N PHE A 183 -8.68 -25.28 18.39
CA PHE A 183 -9.76 -24.55 19.06
C PHE A 183 -10.79 -24.09 18.01
N ARG A 184 -12.05 -24.53 18.16
CA ARG A 184 -13.18 -24.19 17.28
C ARG A 184 -13.59 -22.71 17.31
N ASP A 185 -12.91 -21.91 18.13
CA ASP A 185 -13.03 -20.45 18.09
C ASP A 185 -11.79 -19.86 17.41
N PRO A 186 -11.97 -18.94 16.44
CA PRO A 186 -10.88 -18.13 15.92
C PRO A 186 -10.36 -17.18 17.02
N GLN A 187 -9.55 -17.71 17.94
CA GLN A 187 -9.18 -17.00 19.16
C GLN A 187 -8.31 -15.75 18.96
N ASN A 188 -7.89 -15.40 17.74
CA ASN A 188 -7.28 -14.10 17.48
C ASN A 188 -7.42 -13.70 16.00
N LEU A 189 -8.64 -13.66 15.47
CA LEU A 189 -8.90 -12.81 14.32
C LEU A 189 -8.92 -11.34 14.75
N GLY A 190 -7.76 -10.70 14.75
CA GLY A 190 -7.68 -9.24 14.71
C GLY A 190 -7.99 -8.50 16.00
N ASP A 191 -7.58 -9.01 17.16
CA ASP A 191 -7.55 -8.17 18.36
C ASP A 191 -6.27 -7.35 18.41
N ILE A 192 -6.14 -6.42 17.47
CA ILE A 192 -5.09 -5.38 17.46
C ILE A 192 -5.02 -4.68 18.82
N ARG A 193 -6.11 -4.68 19.61
CA ARG A 193 -6.14 -4.09 20.95
C ARG A 193 -5.21 -4.82 21.91
N ARG A 194 -4.96 -6.12 21.72
CA ARG A 194 -4.06 -6.95 22.56
C ARG A 194 -2.58 -6.84 22.23
N VAL A 195 -2.22 -6.19 21.12
CA VAL A 195 -0.81 -6.00 20.75
C VAL A 195 -0.10 -5.25 21.88
N ASP A 196 0.93 -5.88 22.43
CA ASP A 196 1.76 -5.32 23.49
C ASP A 196 2.82 -4.38 22.89
N LEU A 197 2.43 -3.12 22.75
CA LEU A 197 3.33 -2.09 22.20
C LEU A 197 4.54 -1.84 23.11
N GLU A 198 4.40 -2.04 24.42
CA GLU A 198 5.46 -1.76 25.37
C GLU A 198 6.59 -2.78 25.22
N LYS A 199 6.24 -4.06 25.05
CA LYS A 199 7.21 -5.11 24.72
C LYS A 199 7.98 -4.82 23.44
N VAL A 200 7.28 -4.44 22.35
CA VAL A 200 7.93 -4.14 21.05
C VAL A 200 8.88 -2.95 21.15
N VAL A 201 8.59 -1.97 22.02
CA VAL A 201 9.44 -0.79 22.23
C VAL A 201 10.66 -1.09 23.11
N LEU A 202 10.47 -1.87 24.18
CA LEU A 202 11.52 -2.10 25.17
C LEU A 202 12.51 -3.18 24.72
N GLU A 203 12.02 -4.21 24.04
CA GLU A 203 12.79 -5.40 23.67
C GLU A 203 12.53 -5.81 22.21
N PRO A 204 12.80 -4.92 21.22
CA PRO A 204 12.67 -5.28 19.83
C PRO A 204 13.70 -6.37 19.48
N SER A 205 13.25 -7.40 18.76
CA SER A 205 14.12 -8.43 18.21
C SER A 205 15.02 -7.87 17.11
N ASP A 206 16.15 -8.55 16.87
CA ASP A 206 17.03 -8.23 15.75
C ASP A 206 16.30 -8.35 14.40
N GLY A 207 15.33 -9.27 14.28
CA GLY A 207 14.49 -9.43 13.10
C GLY A 207 13.63 -8.20 12.83
N TYR A 208 13.02 -7.64 13.87
CA TYR A 208 12.21 -6.43 13.77
C TYR A 208 13.05 -5.18 13.47
N LEU A 209 14.22 -5.04 14.11
CA LEU A 209 15.16 -3.95 13.82
C LEU A 209 15.68 -4.01 12.38
N ARG A 210 15.97 -5.22 11.87
CA ARG A 210 16.36 -5.43 10.47
C ARG A 210 15.25 -4.99 9.52
N PHE A 211 14.00 -5.41 9.77
CA PHE A 211 12.84 -4.98 8.98
C PHE A 211 12.73 -3.46 8.93
N LEU A 212 12.75 -2.78 10.08
CA LEU A 212 12.64 -1.33 10.12
C LEU A 212 13.76 -0.65 9.33
N THR A 213 14.99 -1.18 9.43
CA THR A 213 16.16 -0.63 8.74
C THR A 213 16.04 -0.75 7.23
N GLU A 214 15.73 -1.95 6.74
CA GLU A 214 15.57 -2.22 5.30
C GLU A 214 14.40 -1.43 4.73
N TRP A 215 13.27 -1.39 5.44
CA TRP A 215 12.11 -0.61 5.04
C TRP A 215 12.43 0.88 4.99
N TYR A 216 13.07 1.44 6.02
CA TYR A 216 13.46 2.85 6.03
C TYR A 216 14.36 3.25 4.86
N ASN A 217 15.35 2.41 4.54
CA ASN A 217 16.24 2.67 3.41
C ASN A 217 15.52 2.61 2.05
N SER A 218 14.41 1.87 1.94
CA SER A 218 13.59 1.86 0.73
C SER A 218 12.70 3.09 0.56
N MET A 219 12.49 3.86 1.63
CA MET A 219 11.71 5.11 1.60
C MET A 219 12.56 6.34 1.22
N ALA A 220 13.86 6.16 0.96
CA ALA A 220 14.82 7.21 0.62
C ALA A 220 14.89 7.46 -0.89
#